data_AF-E3Q1Q8-F1
#
_entry.id   AF-E3Q1Q8-F1
#
_cell.length_a   1.000
_cell.length_b   1.000
_cell.length_c   1.000
_cell.angle_alpha   90.00
_cell.angle_beta   90.00
_cell.angle_gamma   90.00
#
_symmetry.space_group_name_H-M   'P 1'
#
loop_
_entity.id
_entity.type
_entity.pdbx_description
1 polymer ?
#
loop_
_entity_poly.entity_id
_entity_poly.type
_entity_poly.pdbx_seq_one_letter_code
_entity_poly.pdbx_strand_id
1 'polypeptide(L)' 'PFVELDIKYFDLGLTNREATNDNVTIESAQATLRYNVAIKCATITPDEARVKEFN' A
#
# COMPACT_ATOMS: atom_id res chain seq x y z
N PRO A 1 23.73 -2.87 14.50
CA PRO A 1 22.68 -2.40 15.42
C PRO A 1 21.28 -2.69 14.85
N PHE A 2 20.39 -3.24 15.67
CA PHE A 2 19.00 -3.53 15.31
C PHE A 2 18.08 -2.65 16.15
N VAL A 3 16.92 -2.29 15.60
CA VAL A 3 15.94 -1.42 16.25
C VAL A 3 14.59 -2.09 16.22
N GLU A 4 13.92 -2.12 17.37
CA GLU A 4 12.51 -2.48 17.45
C GLU A 4 11.68 -1.23 17.17
N LEU A 5 10.77 -1.31 16.19
CA LEU A 5 9.98 -0.19 15.72
C LEU A 5 8.49 -0.57 15.75
N ASP A 6 7.66 0.32 16.31
CA ASP A 6 6.22 0.24 16.12
C ASP A 6 5.88 0.71 14.70
N ILE A 7 5.47 -0.23 13.85
CA ILE A 7 5.16 0.03 12.44
C ILE A 7 3.66 -0.20 12.24
N LYS A 8 2.97 0.83 11.73
CA LYS A 8 1.62 0.66 11.19
C LYS A 8 1.75 0.13 9.76
N TYR A 9 1.47 -1.15 9.59
CA TYR A 9 1.66 -1.85 8.33
C TYR A 9 0.40 -1.79 7.46
N PHE A 10 0.57 -1.46 6.18
CA PHE A 10 -0.47 -1.44 5.17
C PHE A 10 0.03 -2.20 3.94
N ASP A 11 -0.69 -3.23 3.53
CA ASP A 11 -0.37 -3.96 2.30
C ASP A 11 -0.94 -3.23 1.08
N LEU A 12 -0.07 -2.58 0.31
CA LEU A 12 -0.43 -1.89 -0.93
C LEU A 12 -0.18 -2.75 -2.18
N GLY A 13 -0.02 -4.07 -2.01
CA GLY A 13 0.01 -5.04 -3.11
C GLY A 13 -1.23 -4.95 -3.98
N LEU A 14 -1.10 -5.26 -5.27
CA LEU A 14 -2.21 -5.11 -6.23
C LEU A 14 -3.44 -5.92 -5.81
N THR A 15 -3.26 -7.19 -5.42
CA THR A 15 -4.35 -8.07 -4.98
C THR A 15 -5.08 -7.52 -3.74
N ASN A 16 -4.36 -6.94 -2.77
CA ASN A 16 -5.00 -6.36 -1.59
C ASN A 16 -5.71 -5.04 -1.92
N ARG A 17 -5.15 -4.23 -2.82
CA ARG A 17 -5.84 -3.04 -3.34
C ARG A 17 -7.12 -3.42 -4.07
N GLU A 18 -7.13 -4.45 -4.91
CA GLU A 18 -8.36 -4.95 -5.54
C GLU A 18 -9.37 -5.49 -4.51
N ALA A 19 -8.92 -6.33 -3.58
CA ALA A 19 -9.79 -6.92 -2.55
C ALA A 19 -10.44 -5.88 -1.64
N THR A 20 -9.80 -4.72 -1.46
CA THR A 20 -10.29 -3.62 -0.61
C THR A 20 -10.96 -2.49 -1.40
N ASN A 21 -11.18 -2.64 -2.71
CA ASN A 21 -11.63 -1.56 -3.60
C ASN A 21 -10.77 -0.28 -3.45
N ASP A 22 -9.46 -0.48 -3.32
CA ASP A 22 -8.40 0.52 -3.14
C ASP A 22 -8.50 1.35 -1.84
N ASN A 23 -9.39 0.99 -0.90
CA ASN A 23 -9.53 1.70 0.38
C ASN A 23 -8.25 1.64 1.23
N VAL A 24 -7.49 0.54 1.16
CA VAL A 24 -6.21 0.41 1.89
C VAL A 24 -5.21 1.50 1.52
N THR A 25 -5.24 1.98 0.27
CA THR A 25 -4.40 3.10 -0.19
C THR A 25 -4.78 4.39 0.52
N ILE A 26 -6.08 4.68 0.64
CA ILE A 26 -6.59 5.85 1.35
C ILE A 26 -6.27 5.78 2.85
N GLU A 27 -6.49 4.63 3.48
CA GLU A 27 -6.19 4.43 4.90
C GLU A 27 -4.70 4.63 5.20
N SER A 28 -3.81 4.12 4.34
CA SER A 28 -2.36 4.33 4.47
C SER A 28 -1.97 5.80 4.36
N ALA A 29 -2.63 6.56 3.48
CA ALA A 29 -2.42 7.99 3.33
C ALA A 29 -2.91 8.77 4.56
N GLN A 30 -4.08 8.41 5.11
CA GLN A 30 -4.59 9.02 6.34
C GLN A 30 -3.72 8.71 7.55
N ALA A 31 -3.18 7.48 7.65
CA ALA A 31 -2.20 7.14 8.68
C ALA A 31 -0.92 7.97 8.53
N THR A 32 -0.44 8.16 7.31
CA THR A 32 0.72 9.02 7.03
C THR A 32 0.46 10.46 7.45
N LEU A 33 -0.71 11.02 7.16
CA LEU A 33 -1.10 12.37 7.62
C LEU A 33 -1.13 12.46 9.15
N ARG A 34 -1.58 11.41 9.83
CA ARG A 34 -1.63 11.37 11.30
C ARG A 34 -0.26 11.22 11.96
N TYR A 35 0.63 10.41 11.38
CA TYR A 35 1.93 10.05 11.97
C TYR A 35 3.13 10.76 11.33
N ASN A 36 2.89 11.58 10.30
CA ASN A 36 3.82 12.46 9.58
C ASN A 36 4.96 11.79 8.79
N VAL A 37 5.27 10.52 9.04
CA VAL A 37 6.37 9.80 8.38
C VAL A 37 5.86 8.48 7.84
N ALA A 38 6.24 8.17 6.61
CA ALA A 38 5.97 6.90 5.97
C ALA A 38 7.15 6.45 5.10
N ILE A 39 7.26 5.14 4.94
CA ILE A 39 8.15 4.50 3.97
C ILE A 39 7.28 3.61 3.07
N LYS A 40 7.50 3.70 1.76
CA LYS A 40 6.66 3.03 0.78
C LYS A 40 7.53 2.24 -0.21
N CYS A 41 7.24 0.95 -0.35
CA CYS A 41 7.74 0.14 -1.45
C CYS A 41 7.05 0.54 -2.77
N ALA A 42 7.76 0.37 -3.89
CA ALA A 42 7.16 0.61 -5.22
C ALA A 42 5.95 -0.31 -5.44
N THR A 43 4.93 0.21 -6.12
CA THR A 43 3.66 -0.51 -6.39
C THR A 43 3.32 -0.41 -7.86
N ILE A 44 2.64 -1.43 -8.38
CA ILE A 44 2.16 -1.47 -9.77
C ILE A 44 1.01 -0.48 -9.96
N THR A 45 1.06 0.35 -10.99
CA THR A 45 -0.11 1.07 -11.49
C THR A 45 -0.68 0.25 -12.65
N PRO A 46 -1.86 -0.37 -12.52
CA PRO A 46 -2.38 -1.24 -13.55
C PRO A 46 -2.84 -0.39 -14.77
N ASP A 47 -2.38 -0.79 -15.95
CA ASP A 47 -2.93 -0.38 -17.23
C ASP A 47 -3.74 -1.56 -17.83
N GLU A 48 -4.36 -1.37 -19.00
CA GLU A 48 -5.16 -2.41 -19.66
C GLU A 48 -4.39 -3.72 -19.92
N ALA A 49 -3.07 -3.65 -20.09
CA ALA A 49 -2.22 -4.82 -20.27
C ALA A 49 -1.93 -5.51 -18.93
N ARG A 50 -1.66 -4.74 -17.87
CA ARG A 50 -1.40 -5.25 -16.52
C ARG A 50 -2.65 -5.85 -15.88
N VAL A 51 -3.85 -5.32 -16.15
CA VAL A 51 -5.11 -5.94 -15.71
C VAL A 51 -5.22 -7.38 -16.23
N LYS A 52 -4.77 -7.67 -17.46
CA LYS A 52 -4.79 -9.04 -18.01
C LYS A 52 -3.69 -9.95 -17.45
N GLU A 53 -2.61 -9.37 -16.92
CA GLU A 53 -1.47 -10.13 -16.37
C GLU A 53 -1.72 -10.59 -14.93
N PHE A 54 -2.54 -9.85 -14.18
CA PHE A 54 -2.80 -10.09 -12.76
C PHE A 54 -4.23 -10.62 -12.46
N ASN A 55 -5.03 -10.92 -13.50
CA ASN A 55 -6.33 -11.62 -13.44
C ASN A 55 -6.25 -12.99 -14.12
#